data_AF-A0A0G1H347-F1
#
_entry.id   AF-A0A0G1H347-F1
#
_cell.length_a   1.000
_cell.length_b   1.000
_cell.length_c   1.000
_cell.angle_alpha   90.00
_cell.angle_beta   90.00
_cell.angle_gamma   90.00
#
_symmetry.space_group_name_H-M   'P 1'
#
loop_
_entity.id
_entity.type
_entity.pdbx_description
1 polymer ?
#
loop_
_entity_poly.entity_id
_entity_poly.type
_entity_poly.pdbx_seq_one_letter_code
_entity_poly.pdbx_strand_id
1 'polypeptide(L)'
;MIILRKKETVADPTVIAENARLKAEVSQKDQYIGELKSELQKETTKKDELTGKGKVQYAENANLKAENSILLKDVSTFKATEGSRKKEFEEGIQKVANAETALKQERDRVIREDEAKKEKEKEERNRIWAEHETRVKSILSELCKSPQYSFPYWDNTNPPIEFGGRFKPDSLVEFLDQYVIFDAKKSESDMQGYINTQVKTTVEKINSNPKVFKWVFFVIPSESMKSVKKYWHHEQGYEFFVLSPEALDIVLTTFKKIKSYEIAQKLDPQDRENIVNIIASFDQHINLRNTYDIIASKMGVDVLKKIGVLKNDLKDEISLKKNNIRTPNFAPTEVQSLMLNTESQENAMEEIISPKPEIAPENVKIIKRISKK
;
A
#
# COMPACT_ATOMS: atom_id res chain seq x y z
N MET A 1 -80.50 16.92 166.36
CA MET A 1 -80.45 18.21 167.09
C MET A 1 -80.50 19.32 166.04
N ILE A 2 -81.51 20.19 166.15
CA ILE A 2 -81.71 21.48 165.46
C ILE A 2 -82.02 21.43 163.94
N ILE A 3 -83.33 21.58 163.69
CA ILE A 3 -84.00 22.04 162.49
C ILE A 3 -83.56 23.47 162.17
N LEU A 4 -83.26 23.78 160.89
CA LEU A 4 -83.46 25.12 160.32
C LEU A 4 -83.71 25.02 158.81
N ARG A 5 -84.98 25.15 158.44
CA ARG A 5 -85.45 25.45 157.08
C ARG A 5 -84.79 26.74 156.59
N LYS A 6 -84.20 26.73 155.39
CA LYS A 6 -83.97 27.94 154.60
C LYS A 6 -84.68 27.78 153.25
N LYS A 7 -85.53 28.76 152.94
CA LYS A 7 -86.28 28.97 151.70
C LYS A 7 -85.31 29.01 150.50
N GLU A 8 -85.59 28.22 149.47
CA GLU A 8 -85.22 28.49 148.06
C GLU A 8 -86.51 28.26 147.25
N THR A 9 -87.30 29.31 147.07
CA THR A 9 -87.40 30.10 145.82
C THR A 9 -87.77 29.23 144.62
N VAL A 10 -89.07 29.27 144.32
CA VAL A 10 -89.77 28.84 143.11
C VAL A 10 -88.88 28.96 141.87
N ALA A 11 -88.47 27.83 141.29
CA ALA A 11 -87.96 27.78 139.93
C ALA A 11 -89.17 27.90 138.99
N ASP A 12 -89.30 29.09 138.41
CA ASP A 12 -90.32 29.46 137.44
C ASP A 12 -90.34 28.47 136.26
N PRO A 13 -91.50 27.89 135.89
CA PRO A 13 -91.65 26.99 134.74
C PRO A 13 -91.09 27.57 133.42
N THR A 14 -90.93 28.90 133.32
CA THR A 14 -90.32 29.57 132.16
C THR A 14 -88.81 29.29 132.01
N VAL A 15 -88.04 29.16 133.10
CA VAL A 15 -86.58 28.97 133.07
C VAL A 15 -86.18 27.54 132.68
N ILE A 16 -87.02 26.55 133.02
CA ILE A 16 -86.82 25.15 132.63
C ILE A 16 -87.11 24.96 131.13
N ALA A 17 -88.14 25.64 130.61
CA ALA A 17 -88.47 25.64 129.19
C ALA A 17 -87.39 26.36 128.34
N GLU A 18 -86.83 27.46 128.84
CA GLU A 18 -85.81 28.24 128.13
C GLU A 18 -84.44 27.51 128.09
N ASN A 19 -84.05 26.83 129.18
CA ASN A 19 -82.85 25.97 129.17
C ASN A 19 -82.99 24.75 128.26
N ALA A 20 -84.18 24.15 128.19
CA ALA A 20 -84.44 23.05 127.24
C ALA A 20 -84.36 23.55 125.78
N ARG A 21 -84.88 24.76 125.51
CA ARG A 21 -84.82 25.40 124.19
C ARG A 21 -83.40 25.78 123.79
N LEU A 22 -82.60 26.34 124.70
CA LEU A 22 -81.19 26.66 124.47
C LEU A 22 -80.35 25.39 124.25
N LYS A 23 -80.61 24.30 124.99
CA LYS A 23 -79.96 23.00 124.73
C LYS A 23 -80.31 22.43 123.36
N ALA A 24 -81.56 22.56 122.93
CA ALA A 24 -81.98 22.14 121.59
C ALA A 24 -81.33 22.99 120.49
N GLU A 25 -81.19 24.30 120.70
CA GLU A 25 -80.53 25.22 119.77
C GLU A 25 -79.01 24.96 119.69
N VAL A 26 -78.36 24.68 120.82
CA VAL A 26 -76.94 24.26 120.86
C VAL A 26 -76.77 22.91 120.14
N SER A 27 -77.65 21.94 120.38
CA SER A 27 -77.62 20.66 119.69
C SER A 27 -77.83 20.79 118.17
N GLN A 28 -78.72 21.69 117.72
CA GLN A 28 -78.89 21.99 116.30
C GLN A 28 -77.66 22.68 115.71
N LYS A 29 -77.06 23.64 116.43
CA LYS A 29 -75.82 24.31 115.99
C LYS A 29 -74.64 23.35 115.95
N ASP A 30 -74.52 22.42 116.90
CA ASP A 30 -73.47 21.40 116.90
C ASP A 30 -73.66 20.41 115.75
N GLN A 31 -74.91 20.03 115.43
CA GLN A 31 -75.22 19.22 114.26
C GLN A 31 -74.87 19.95 112.95
N TYR A 32 -75.23 21.23 112.85
CA TYR A 32 -74.91 22.07 111.70
C TYR A 32 -73.39 22.32 111.55
N ILE A 33 -72.66 22.49 112.66
CA ILE A 33 -71.20 22.60 112.67
C ILE A 33 -70.54 21.28 112.24
N GLY A 34 -71.12 20.14 112.65
CA GLY A 34 -70.68 18.81 112.22
C GLY A 34 -70.86 18.60 110.71
N GLU A 35 -72.00 19.01 110.16
CA GLU A 35 -72.30 18.98 108.73
C GLU A 35 -71.35 19.89 107.94
N LEU A 36 -71.16 21.14 108.38
CA LEU A 36 -70.21 22.08 107.79
C LEU A 36 -68.76 21.59 107.82
N LYS A 37 -68.33 20.94 108.92
CA LYS A 37 -67.00 20.32 108.99
C LYS A 37 -66.84 19.15 108.02
N SER A 38 -67.87 18.32 107.89
CA SER A 38 -67.88 17.20 106.95
C SER A 38 -67.83 17.68 105.50
N GLU A 39 -68.57 18.75 105.19
CA GLU A 39 -68.59 19.38 103.87
C GLU A 39 -67.26 20.09 103.56
N LEU A 40 -66.70 20.82 104.53
CA LEU A 40 -65.37 21.41 104.42
C LEU A 40 -64.30 20.35 104.18
N GLN A 41 -64.36 19.21 104.90
CA GLN A 41 -63.43 18.11 104.73
C GLN A 41 -63.53 17.50 103.33
N LYS A 42 -64.75 17.27 102.81
CA LYS A 42 -64.98 16.80 101.44
C LYS A 42 -64.45 17.77 100.40
N GLU A 43 -64.66 19.07 100.58
CA GLU A 43 -64.14 20.09 99.67
C GLU A 43 -62.62 20.24 99.74
N THR A 44 -62.00 20.06 100.91
CA THR A 44 -60.52 19.96 101.00
C THR A 44 -59.99 18.73 100.27
N THR A 45 -60.60 17.56 100.44
CA THR A 45 -60.18 16.34 99.72
C THR A 45 -60.31 16.52 98.21
N LYS A 46 -61.44 17.08 97.73
CA LYS A 46 -61.60 17.40 96.31
C LYS A 46 -60.58 18.42 95.82
N LYS A 47 -60.30 19.46 96.60
CA LYS A 47 -59.28 20.46 96.27
C LYS A 47 -57.90 19.82 96.12
N ASP A 48 -57.52 18.93 97.04
CA ASP A 48 -56.24 18.24 96.99
C ASP A 48 -56.15 17.27 95.80
N GLU A 49 -57.22 16.54 95.51
CA GLU A 49 -57.32 15.69 94.31
C GLU A 49 -57.22 16.49 93.01
N LEU A 50 -57.96 17.61 92.91
CA LEU A 50 -57.92 18.50 91.75
C LEU A 50 -56.55 19.15 91.59
N THR A 51 -55.90 19.51 92.69
CA THR A 51 -54.54 20.06 92.69
C THR A 51 -53.52 19.01 92.24
N GLY A 52 -53.67 17.76 92.70
CA GLY A 52 -52.86 16.63 92.26
C GLY A 52 -53.02 16.35 90.76
N LYS A 53 -54.26 16.25 90.27
CA LYS A 53 -54.58 16.09 88.85
C LYS A 53 -54.05 17.25 88.00
N GLY A 54 -54.19 18.49 88.48
CA GLY A 54 -53.68 19.68 87.81
C GLY A 54 -52.16 19.68 87.66
N LYS A 55 -51.42 19.24 88.69
CA LYS A 55 -49.96 19.09 88.62
C LYS A 55 -49.52 18.03 87.62
N VAL A 56 -50.19 16.86 87.62
CA VAL A 56 -49.88 15.77 86.67
C VAL A 56 -50.18 16.20 85.24
N GLN A 57 -51.34 16.81 84.98
CA GLN A 57 -51.69 17.32 83.65
C GLN A 57 -50.74 18.43 83.19
N TYR A 58 -50.28 19.29 84.09
CA TYR A 58 -49.30 20.33 83.72
C TYR A 58 -47.96 19.72 83.31
N ALA A 59 -47.47 18.73 84.05
CA ALA A 59 -46.24 18.01 83.73
C ALA A 59 -46.37 17.23 82.40
N GLU A 60 -47.50 16.57 82.17
CA GLU A 60 -47.78 15.84 80.93
C GLU A 60 -47.87 16.78 79.73
N ASN A 61 -48.53 17.92 79.86
CA ASN A 61 -48.64 18.93 78.81
C ASN A 61 -47.29 19.61 78.50
N ALA A 62 -46.44 19.78 79.52
CA ALA A 62 -45.07 20.24 79.34
C ALA A 62 -44.22 19.21 78.56
N ASN A 63 -44.32 17.92 78.89
CA ASN A 63 -43.65 16.84 78.16
C ASN A 63 -44.15 16.72 76.71
N LEU A 64 -45.47 16.75 76.50
CA LEU A 64 -46.07 16.70 75.16
C LEU A 64 -45.67 17.90 74.29
N LYS A 65 -45.49 19.09 74.89
CA LYS A 65 -44.94 20.26 74.18
C LYS A 65 -43.48 20.06 73.79
N ALA A 66 -42.67 19.52 74.69
CA ALA A 66 -41.26 19.23 74.40
C ALA A 66 -41.15 18.17 73.28
N GLU A 67 -41.95 17.12 73.34
CA GLU A 67 -41.99 16.05 72.33
C GLU A 67 -42.50 16.58 70.98
N ASN A 68 -43.56 17.39 70.95
CA ASN A 68 -44.01 18.07 69.73
C ASN A 68 -42.92 18.96 69.13
N SER A 69 -42.15 19.67 69.96
CA SER A 69 -41.06 20.52 69.48
C SER A 69 -39.94 19.69 68.84
N ILE A 70 -39.64 18.51 69.39
CA ILE A 70 -38.64 17.59 68.84
C ILE A 70 -39.15 16.99 67.54
N LEU A 71 -40.38 16.47 67.53
CA LEU A 71 -41.01 15.89 66.34
C LEU A 71 -41.11 16.91 65.20
N LEU A 72 -41.47 18.18 65.49
CA LEU A 72 -41.49 19.23 64.49
C LEU A 72 -40.10 19.48 63.87
N LYS A 73 -39.05 19.43 64.68
CA LYS A 73 -37.67 19.57 64.21
C LYS A 73 -37.26 18.38 63.34
N ASP A 74 -37.61 17.15 63.75
CA ASP A 74 -37.32 15.94 63.00
C ASP A 74 -38.08 15.89 61.66
N VAL A 75 -39.36 16.28 61.64
CA VAL A 75 -40.13 16.41 60.39
C VAL A 75 -39.52 17.47 59.47
N SER A 76 -39.07 18.60 60.02
CA SER A 76 -38.43 19.66 59.23
C SER A 76 -37.11 19.18 58.61
N THR A 77 -36.25 18.54 59.40
CA THR A 77 -34.96 18.00 58.92
C THR A 77 -35.15 16.86 57.92
N PHE A 78 -36.12 15.97 58.14
CA PHE A 78 -36.46 14.91 57.21
C PHE A 78 -36.96 15.47 55.87
N LYS A 79 -37.86 16.46 55.88
CA LYS A 79 -38.33 17.13 54.66
C LYS A 79 -37.19 17.82 53.90
N ALA A 80 -36.28 18.48 54.62
CA ALA A 80 -35.11 19.11 54.00
C ALA A 80 -34.16 18.08 53.37
N THR A 81 -33.94 16.95 54.05
CA THR A 81 -33.09 15.86 53.57
C THR A 81 -33.70 15.16 52.36
N GLU A 82 -35.00 14.83 52.40
CA GLU A 82 -35.71 14.26 51.25
C GLU A 82 -35.76 15.21 50.06
N GLY A 83 -35.95 16.52 50.29
CA GLY A 83 -35.89 17.53 49.25
C GLY A 83 -34.51 17.59 48.58
N SER A 84 -33.44 17.54 49.39
CA SER A 84 -32.06 17.52 48.90
C SER A 84 -31.75 16.24 48.12
N ARG A 85 -32.16 15.07 48.65
CA ARG A 85 -31.98 13.78 48.00
C ARG A 85 -32.72 13.69 46.66
N LYS A 86 -33.94 14.23 46.58
CA LYS A 86 -34.68 14.31 45.31
C LYS A 86 -33.96 15.18 44.29
N LYS A 87 -33.43 16.33 44.71
CA LYS A 87 -32.66 17.22 43.83
C LYS A 87 -31.39 16.55 43.32
N GLU A 88 -30.61 15.91 44.19
CA GLU A 88 -29.41 15.15 43.79
C GLU A 88 -29.74 14.00 42.83
N PHE A 89 -30.86 13.30 43.06
CA PHE A 89 -31.32 12.24 42.18
C PHE A 89 -31.73 12.78 40.80
N GLU A 90 -32.45 13.90 40.75
CA GLU A 90 -32.85 14.56 39.50
C GLU A 90 -31.63 15.09 38.71
N GLU A 91 -30.66 15.68 39.40
CA GLU A 91 -29.36 16.05 38.81
C GLU A 91 -28.59 14.83 38.29
N GLY A 92 -28.64 13.70 39.01
CA GLY A 92 -28.06 12.43 38.60
C GLY A 92 -28.70 11.88 37.33
N ILE A 93 -30.03 11.87 37.26
CA ILE A 93 -30.79 11.47 36.06
C ILE A 93 -30.40 12.34 34.88
N GLN A 94 -30.35 13.66 35.06
CA GLN A 94 -29.99 14.57 33.98
C GLN A 94 -28.57 14.34 33.47
N LYS A 95 -27.61 14.08 34.37
CA LYS A 95 -26.23 13.73 33.99
C LYS A 95 -26.17 12.44 33.19
N VAL A 96 -26.92 11.41 33.61
CA VAL A 96 -26.99 10.13 32.88
C VAL A 96 -27.64 10.30 31.51
N ALA A 97 -28.78 11.00 31.41
CA ALA A 97 -29.46 11.27 30.14
C ALA A 97 -28.57 12.05 29.15
N ASN A 98 -27.81 13.03 29.66
CA ASN A 98 -26.83 13.78 28.87
C ASN A 98 -25.68 12.88 28.40
N ALA A 99 -25.16 12.02 29.28
CA ALA A 99 -24.10 11.08 28.93
C ALA A 99 -24.55 10.03 27.90
N GLU A 100 -25.76 9.50 28.02
CA GLU A 100 -26.36 8.58 27.05
C GLU A 100 -26.51 9.25 25.67
N THR A 101 -26.98 10.49 25.65
CA THR A 101 -27.14 11.27 24.42
C THR A 101 -25.78 11.53 23.76
N ALA A 102 -24.79 11.96 24.53
CA ALA A 102 -23.43 12.19 24.04
C ALA A 102 -22.80 10.89 23.51
N LEU A 103 -22.97 9.78 24.20
CA LEU A 103 -22.45 8.47 23.77
C LEU A 103 -23.13 7.97 22.49
N LYS A 104 -24.44 8.21 22.34
CA LYS A 104 -25.16 7.87 21.10
C LYS A 104 -24.65 8.72 19.93
N GLN A 105 -24.52 10.03 20.12
CA GLN A 105 -23.97 10.92 19.08
C GLN A 105 -22.56 10.52 18.66
N GLU A 106 -21.73 10.13 19.62
CA GLU A 106 -20.36 9.68 19.34
C GLU A 106 -20.33 8.36 18.59
N ARG A 107 -21.18 7.39 18.96
CA ARG A 107 -21.35 6.14 18.18
C ARG A 107 -21.78 6.43 16.74
N ASP A 108 -22.77 7.31 16.56
CA ASP A 108 -23.25 7.70 15.24
C ASP A 108 -22.18 8.47 14.42
N ARG A 109 -21.29 9.21 15.09
CA ARG A 109 -20.12 9.85 14.45
C ARG A 109 -19.12 8.79 13.98
N VAL A 110 -18.74 7.85 14.84
CA VAL A 110 -17.79 6.79 14.52
C VAL A 110 -18.28 5.92 13.36
N ILE A 111 -19.56 5.51 13.38
CA ILE A 111 -20.16 4.73 12.28
C ILE A 111 -20.07 5.51 10.96
N ARG A 112 -20.45 6.79 10.95
CA ARG A 112 -20.36 7.63 9.74
C ARG A 112 -18.93 7.82 9.26
N GLU A 113 -17.96 7.97 10.15
CA GLU A 113 -16.54 8.08 9.79
C GLU A 113 -16.00 6.78 9.19
N ASP A 114 -16.37 5.63 9.76
CA ASP A 114 -16.01 4.31 9.24
C ASP A 114 -16.65 4.04 7.88
N GLU A 115 -17.94 4.39 7.70
CA GLU A 115 -18.64 4.30 6.42
C GLU A 115 -18.01 5.21 5.36
N ALA A 116 -17.74 6.47 5.70
CA ALA A 116 -17.09 7.41 4.79
C ALA A 116 -15.67 6.97 4.42
N LYS A 117 -14.92 6.37 5.36
CA LYS A 117 -13.60 5.81 5.09
C LYS A 117 -13.69 4.62 4.12
N LYS A 118 -14.64 3.70 4.35
CA LYS A 118 -14.87 2.54 3.46
C LYS A 118 -15.29 2.99 2.06
N GLU A 119 -16.13 4.02 1.95
CA GLU A 119 -16.54 4.54 0.65
C GLU A 119 -15.36 5.19 -0.07
N LYS A 120 -14.55 6.01 0.62
CA LYS A 120 -13.32 6.58 0.03
C LYS A 120 -12.33 5.50 -0.42
N GLU A 121 -12.13 4.46 0.38
CA GLU A 121 -11.27 3.32 -0.01
C GLU A 121 -11.82 2.61 -1.25
N LYS A 122 -13.14 2.45 -1.36
CA LYS A 122 -13.79 1.85 -2.54
C LYS A 122 -13.69 2.74 -3.77
N GLU A 123 -13.91 4.04 -3.63
CA GLU A 123 -13.74 5.03 -4.71
C GLU A 123 -12.31 5.05 -5.23
N GLU A 124 -11.31 5.05 -4.33
CA GLU A 124 -9.90 5.02 -4.71
C GLU A 124 -9.55 3.73 -5.46
N ARG A 125 -10.01 2.57 -4.97
CA ARG A 125 -9.82 1.30 -5.69
C ARG A 125 -10.45 1.33 -7.08
N ASN A 126 -11.70 1.81 -7.18
CA ASN A 126 -12.40 1.91 -8.46
C ASN A 126 -11.64 2.82 -9.44
N ARG A 127 -11.08 3.93 -8.95
CA ARG A 127 -10.22 4.81 -9.76
C ARG A 127 -8.96 4.11 -10.23
N ILE A 128 -8.20 3.50 -9.31
CA ILE A 128 -6.98 2.74 -9.64
C ILE A 128 -7.28 1.68 -10.70
N TRP A 129 -8.43 1.00 -10.58
CA TRP A 129 -8.82 -0.05 -11.51
C TRP A 129 -9.21 0.50 -12.86
N ALA A 130 -9.95 1.61 -12.89
CA ALA A 130 -10.30 2.29 -14.14
C ALA A 130 -9.05 2.71 -14.92
N GLU A 131 -8.04 3.21 -14.21
CA GLU A 131 -6.80 3.74 -14.80
C GLU A 131 -5.70 2.68 -15.02
N HIS A 132 -5.84 1.47 -14.44
CA HIS A 132 -4.77 0.46 -14.39
C HIS A 132 -4.17 0.13 -15.76
N GLU A 133 -5.01 -0.12 -16.77
CA GLU A 133 -4.55 -0.47 -18.13
C GLU A 133 -3.74 0.66 -18.76
N THR A 134 -4.27 1.88 -18.70
CA THR A 134 -3.59 3.09 -19.22
C THR A 134 -2.28 3.34 -18.48
N ARG A 135 -2.27 3.15 -17.15
CA ARG A 135 -1.08 3.30 -16.32
C ARG A 135 0.01 2.29 -16.68
N VAL A 136 -0.35 1.03 -16.86
CA VAL A 136 0.61 -0.03 -17.28
C VAL A 136 1.20 0.29 -18.66
N LYS A 137 0.37 0.70 -19.62
CA LYS A 137 0.82 1.14 -20.96
C LYS A 137 1.80 2.31 -20.88
N SER A 138 1.50 3.31 -20.04
CA SER A 138 2.37 4.46 -19.84
C SER A 138 3.72 4.05 -19.24
N ILE A 139 3.72 3.26 -18.18
CA ILE A 139 4.94 2.77 -17.52
C ILE A 139 5.79 1.97 -18.50
N LEU A 140 5.20 1.01 -19.23
CA LEU A 140 5.93 0.22 -20.22
C LEU A 140 6.51 1.08 -21.35
N SER A 141 5.74 2.03 -21.87
CA SER A 141 6.20 2.93 -22.92
C SER A 141 7.39 3.78 -22.46
N GLU A 142 7.32 4.34 -21.25
CA GLU A 142 8.40 5.16 -20.67
C GLU A 142 9.64 4.33 -20.39
N LEU A 143 9.50 3.17 -19.73
CA LEU A 143 10.62 2.28 -19.44
C LEU A 143 11.29 1.79 -20.74
N CYS A 144 10.52 1.36 -21.74
CA CYS A 144 11.10 0.87 -22.99
C CYS A 144 11.86 1.97 -23.76
N LYS A 145 11.40 3.23 -23.69
CA LYS A 145 12.07 4.41 -24.28
C LYS A 145 13.29 4.89 -23.48
N SER A 146 13.38 4.53 -22.19
CA SER A 146 14.51 4.92 -21.35
C SER A 146 15.83 4.39 -21.91
N PRO A 147 16.90 5.20 -21.96
CA PRO A 147 18.21 4.79 -22.46
C PRO A 147 18.78 3.54 -21.76
N GLN A 148 18.39 3.32 -20.49
CA GLN A 148 18.82 2.17 -19.70
C GLN A 148 18.37 0.84 -20.33
N TYR A 149 17.16 0.80 -20.88
CA TYR A 149 16.56 -0.41 -21.46
C TYR A 149 16.64 -0.38 -22.98
N SER A 150 16.08 0.65 -23.60
CA SER A 150 16.03 0.88 -25.05
C SER A 150 15.48 -0.34 -25.80
N PHE A 151 14.24 -0.73 -25.50
CA PHE A 151 13.53 -1.78 -26.21
C PHE A 151 12.50 -1.18 -27.17
N PRO A 152 12.34 -1.72 -28.39
CA PRO A 152 11.20 -1.41 -29.24
C PRO A 152 9.89 -1.83 -28.55
N TYR A 153 8.90 -0.94 -28.58
CA TYR A 153 7.62 -1.10 -27.90
C TYR A 153 6.47 -0.78 -28.86
N TRP A 154 5.42 -1.61 -28.82
CA TRP A 154 4.16 -1.40 -29.53
C TRP A 154 2.99 -1.55 -28.57
N ASP A 155 1.97 -0.74 -28.79
CA ASP A 155 0.69 -0.87 -28.11
C ASP A 155 -0.35 -1.54 -29.02
N ASN A 156 -1.53 -1.75 -28.47
CA ASN A 156 -2.65 -2.31 -29.21
C ASN A 156 -3.17 -1.39 -30.34
N THR A 157 -2.72 -0.14 -30.48
CA THR A 157 -3.19 0.76 -31.57
C THR A 157 -2.34 0.61 -32.83
N ASN A 158 -1.06 0.30 -32.68
CA ASN A 158 -0.12 0.10 -33.77
C ASN A 158 0.68 -1.19 -33.58
N PRO A 159 0.07 -2.39 -33.70
CA PRO A 159 0.80 -3.64 -33.55
C PRO A 159 1.77 -3.86 -34.72
N PRO A 160 2.83 -4.67 -34.54
CA PRO A 160 3.69 -5.12 -35.63
C PRO A 160 2.86 -5.82 -36.74
N ILE A 161 3.34 -5.75 -37.98
CA ILE A 161 2.65 -6.31 -39.16
C ILE A 161 2.39 -7.82 -38.98
N GLU A 162 3.31 -8.51 -38.28
CA GLU A 162 3.26 -9.93 -37.96
C GLU A 162 2.14 -10.30 -36.98
N PHE A 163 1.52 -9.31 -36.32
CA PHE A 163 0.39 -9.48 -35.38
C PHE A 163 -0.96 -9.07 -35.99
N GLY A 164 -1.07 -8.93 -37.31
CA GLY A 164 -2.34 -8.65 -37.98
C GLY A 164 -3.37 -9.79 -37.78
N GLY A 165 -4.48 -9.53 -37.06
CA GLY A 165 -5.55 -10.51 -36.86
C GLY A 165 -6.46 -10.27 -35.64
N ARG A 166 -7.04 -11.37 -35.10
CA ARG A 166 -7.95 -11.39 -33.93
C ARG A 166 -7.25 -11.18 -32.57
N PHE A 167 -5.93 -11.33 -32.52
CA PHE A 167 -5.16 -11.23 -31.29
C PHE A 167 -4.48 -9.87 -31.21
N LYS A 168 -4.90 -9.04 -30.25
CA LYS A 168 -4.42 -7.66 -30.08
C LYS A 168 -4.00 -7.46 -28.61
N PRO A 169 -2.76 -7.81 -28.26
CA PRO A 169 -2.24 -7.62 -26.91
C PRO A 169 -2.14 -6.14 -26.56
N ASP A 170 -2.30 -5.79 -25.28
CA ASP A 170 -2.24 -4.40 -24.82
C ASP A 170 -0.87 -3.75 -25.01
N SER A 171 0.18 -4.51 -24.78
CA SER A 171 1.56 -4.06 -24.88
C SER A 171 2.47 -5.18 -25.35
N LEU A 172 3.34 -4.85 -26.31
CA LEU A 172 4.32 -5.74 -26.92
C LEU A 172 5.71 -5.11 -26.80
N VAL A 173 6.68 -5.90 -26.35
CA VAL A 173 8.09 -5.50 -26.27
C VAL A 173 8.92 -6.46 -27.11
N GLU A 174 9.72 -5.95 -28.04
CA GLU A 174 10.61 -6.80 -28.83
C GLU A 174 11.82 -7.25 -28.00
N PHE A 175 12.05 -8.55 -28.01
CA PHE A 175 13.13 -9.22 -27.30
C PHE A 175 13.60 -10.41 -28.13
N LEU A 176 14.88 -10.39 -28.54
CA LEU A 176 15.54 -11.46 -29.30
C LEU A 176 14.76 -11.87 -30.56
N ASP A 177 14.37 -10.89 -31.38
CA ASP A 177 13.60 -11.05 -32.62
C ASP A 177 12.20 -11.69 -32.44
N GLN A 178 11.74 -11.76 -31.19
CA GLN A 178 10.41 -12.19 -30.78
C GLN A 178 9.72 -11.07 -29.97
N TYR A 179 8.43 -11.22 -29.69
CA TYR A 179 7.64 -10.25 -28.96
C TYR A 179 7.14 -10.83 -27.64
N VAL A 180 7.46 -10.14 -26.56
CA VAL A 180 6.98 -10.44 -25.21
C VAL A 180 5.67 -9.68 -24.99
N ILE A 181 4.65 -10.41 -24.53
CA ILE A 181 3.32 -9.85 -24.28
C ILE A 181 3.21 -9.38 -22.83
N PHE A 182 2.75 -8.15 -22.65
CA PHE A 182 2.34 -7.59 -21.38
C PHE A 182 0.86 -7.19 -21.47
N ASP A 183 0.03 -7.80 -20.64
CA ASP A 183 -1.43 -7.61 -20.68
C ASP A 183 -1.94 -7.18 -19.31
N ALA A 184 -2.64 -6.06 -19.24
CA ALA A 184 -3.14 -5.54 -17.97
C ALA A 184 -4.44 -6.26 -17.59
N LYS A 185 -4.49 -6.86 -16.39
CA LYS A 185 -5.65 -7.63 -15.91
C LYS A 185 -6.17 -7.09 -14.60
N LYS A 186 -7.49 -7.06 -14.43
CA LYS A 186 -8.20 -6.65 -13.20
C LYS A 186 -9.48 -7.47 -13.02
N SER A 187 -9.87 -7.74 -11.78
CA SER A 187 -11.06 -8.53 -11.43
C SER A 187 -11.61 -8.13 -10.06
N GLU A 188 -12.94 -7.93 -9.95
CA GLU A 188 -13.66 -7.46 -8.73
C GLU A 188 -13.75 -8.49 -7.61
N SER A 189 -13.80 -9.78 -7.95
CA SER A 189 -14.14 -10.83 -7.01
C SER A 189 -13.06 -11.89 -6.93
N ASP A 190 -12.84 -12.62 -8.02
CA ASP A 190 -11.88 -13.73 -8.09
C ASP A 190 -10.78 -13.44 -9.12
N MET A 191 -9.68 -12.88 -8.65
CA MET A 191 -8.50 -12.63 -9.49
C MET A 191 -7.82 -13.94 -9.93
N GLN A 192 -7.77 -14.95 -9.06
CA GLN A 192 -7.07 -16.22 -9.36
C GLN A 192 -7.83 -17.03 -10.42
N GLY A 193 -9.14 -17.19 -10.27
CA GLY A 193 -9.98 -17.87 -11.27
C GLY A 193 -10.01 -17.14 -12.60
N TYR A 194 -10.03 -15.80 -12.56
CA TYR A 194 -9.91 -14.99 -13.78
C TYR A 194 -8.56 -15.21 -14.47
N ILE A 195 -7.42 -15.17 -13.75
CA ILE A 195 -6.09 -15.47 -14.32
C ILE A 195 -6.08 -16.86 -14.97
N ASN A 196 -6.57 -17.89 -14.28
CA ASN A 196 -6.58 -19.26 -14.82
C ASN A 196 -7.36 -19.35 -16.14
N THR A 197 -8.43 -18.58 -16.28
CA THR A 197 -9.22 -18.50 -17.52
C THR A 197 -8.48 -17.70 -18.60
N GLN A 198 -7.85 -16.58 -18.22
CA GLN A 198 -7.06 -15.77 -19.14
C GLN A 198 -5.84 -16.51 -19.69
N VAL A 199 -5.18 -17.36 -18.90
CA VAL A 199 -4.06 -18.20 -19.37
C VAL A 199 -4.51 -19.05 -20.57
N LYS A 200 -5.60 -19.82 -20.42
CA LYS A 200 -6.11 -20.71 -21.48
C LYS A 200 -6.51 -19.93 -22.73
N THR A 201 -7.32 -18.89 -22.55
CA THR A 201 -7.82 -18.09 -23.68
C THR A 201 -6.72 -17.29 -24.39
N THR A 202 -5.68 -16.86 -23.69
CA THR A 202 -4.54 -16.16 -24.31
C THR A 202 -3.67 -17.13 -25.12
N VAL A 203 -3.42 -18.34 -24.64
CA VAL A 203 -2.72 -19.37 -25.44
C VAL A 203 -3.46 -19.69 -26.72
N GLU A 204 -4.78 -19.90 -26.64
CA GLU A 204 -5.63 -20.13 -27.81
C GLU A 204 -5.55 -18.98 -28.84
N LYS A 205 -5.47 -17.73 -28.37
CA LYS A 205 -5.33 -16.55 -29.23
C LYS A 205 -3.93 -16.40 -29.84
N ILE A 206 -2.88 -16.75 -29.09
CA ILE A 206 -1.50 -16.78 -29.60
C ILE A 206 -1.38 -17.80 -30.73
N ASN A 207 -2.13 -18.91 -30.65
CA ASN A 207 -2.23 -19.92 -31.70
C ASN A 207 -0.85 -20.42 -32.20
N SER A 208 0.08 -20.64 -31.26
CA SER A 208 1.45 -21.08 -31.54
C SER A 208 2.25 -20.17 -32.49
N ASN A 209 1.99 -18.86 -32.51
CA ASN A 209 2.75 -17.92 -33.32
C ASN A 209 4.25 -17.92 -32.93
N PRO A 210 5.19 -18.28 -33.84
CA PRO A 210 6.62 -18.38 -33.52
C PRO A 210 7.27 -17.02 -33.21
N LYS A 211 6.62 -15.90 -33.57
CA LYS A 211 7.07 -14.55 -33.24
C LYS A 211 6.73 -14.15 -31.80
N VAL A 212 5.90 -14.91 -31.10
CA VAL A 212 5.60 -14.66 -29.68
C VAL A 212 6.66 -15.35 -28.82
N PHE A 213 7.27 -14.57 -27.94
CA PHE A 213 8.21 -15.11 -26.95
C PHE A 213 7.45 -16.02 -25.97
N LYS A 214 8.09 -17.08 -25.49
CA LYS A 214 7.40 -18.08 -24.64
C LYS A 214 6.92 -17.52 -23.30
N TRP A 215 7.43 -16.38 -22.85
CA TRP A 215 6.99 -15.73 -21.61
C TRP A 215 5.94 -14.67 -21.89
N VAL A 216 4.85 -14.74 -21.13
CA VAL A 216 3.72 -13.81 -21.16
C VAL A 216 3.50 -13.24 -19.76
N PHE A 217 3.26 -11.94 -19.67
CA PHE A 217 3.18 -11.21 -18.41
C PHE A 217 1.78 -10.62 -18.22
N PHE A 218 1.07 -11.09 -17.20
CA PHE A 218 -0.18 -10.47 -16.74
C PHE A 218 0.13 -9.48 -15.63
N VAL A 219 -0.15 -8.21 -15.91
CA VAL A 219 0.10 -7.11 -14.97
C VAL A 219 -1.18 -6.78 -14.23
N ILE A 220 -1.23 -7.02 -12.92
CA ILE A 220 -2.41 -6.80 -12.07
C ILE A 220 -2.16 -5.68 -11.06
N PRO A 221 -3.20 -4.99 -10.55
CA PRO A 221 -3.01 -3.99 -9.50
C PRO A 221 -2.32 -4.59 -8.28
N SER A 222 -1.46 -3.81 -7.63
CA SER A 222 -0.63 -4.25 -6.50
C SER A 222 -1.48 -4.74 -5.32
N GLU A 223 -2.68 -4.19 -5.13
CA GLU A 223 -3.65 -4.67 -4.14
C GLU A 223 -4.26 -6.04 -4.48
N SER A 224 -4.46 -6.32 -5.77
CA SER A 224 -5.01 -7.60 -6.25
C SER A 224 -4.01 -8.75 -6.05
N MET A 225 -2.70 -8.45 -5.95
CA MET A 225 -1.67 -9.45 -5.68
C MET A 225 -1.94 -10.26 -4.40
N LYS A 226 -2.59 -9.68 -3.38
CA LYS A 226 -2.94 -10.36 -2.11
C LYS A 226 -3.95 -11.50 -2.30
N SER A 227 -4.78 -11.41 -3.34
CA SER A 227 -5.83 -12.40 -3.64
C SER A 227 -5.34 -13.54 -4.53
N VAL A 228 -4.16 -13.39 -5.15
CA VAL A 228 -3.55 -14.38 -6.05
C VAL A 228 -2.64 -15.30 -5.24
N LYS A 229 -2.80 -16.61 -5.42
CA LYS A 229 -1.97 -17.63 -4.76
C LYS A 229 -0.87 -18.17 -5.66
N LYS A 230 -1.09 -18.14 -6.99
CA LYS A 230 -0.20 -18.71 -7.99
C LYS A 230 0.18 -17.64 -9.01
N TYR A 231 1.44 -17.22 -8.96
CA TYR A 231 2.00 -16.16 -9.82
C TYR A 231 2.67 -16.67 -11.09
N TRP A 232 2.77 -17.99 -11.26
CA TRP A 232 3.40 -18.61 -12.40
C TRP A 232 2.52 -19.76 -12.92
N HIS A 233 2.26 -19.81 -14.22
CA HIS A 233 1.49 -20.86 -14.88
C HIS A 233 2.18 -21.32 -16.16
N HIS A 234 1.98 -22.58 -16.51
CA HIS A 234 2.47 -23.16 -17.75
C HIS A 234 1.28 -23.70 -18.55
N GLU A 235 1.18 -23.34 -19.82
CA GLU A 235 0.13 -23.79 -20.73
C GLU A 235 0.65 -23.87 -22.17
N GLN A 236 0.55 -25.05 -22.80
CA GLN A 236 0.98 -25.35 -24.18
C GLN A 236 2.36 -24.79 -24.56
N GLY A 237 3.36 -24.89 -23.66
CA GLY A 237 4.73 -24.42 -23.93
C GLY A 237 4.99 -22.93 -23.69
N TYR A 238 3.99 -22.18 -23.23
CA TYR A 238 4.11 -20.79 -22.78
C TYR A 238 4.10 -20.72 -21.26
N GLU A 239 4.92 -19.82 -20.73
CA GLU A 239 5.03 -19.49 -19.31
C GLU A 239 4.33 -18.15 -19.05
N PHE A 240 3.37 -18.15 -18.14
CA PHE A 240 2.63 -16.97 -17.73
C PHE A 240 3.06 -16.53 -16.35
N PHE A 241 3.48 -15.28 -16.23
CA PHE A 241 3.87 -14.66 -14.98
C PHE A 241 2.89 -13.56 -14.60
N VAL A 242 2.49 -13.54 -13.33
CA VAL A 242 1.59 -12.53 -12.76
C VAL A 242 2.42 -11.59 -11.90
N LEU A 243 2.35 -10.30 -12.20
CA LEU A 243 3.17 -9.25 -11.57
C LEU A 243 2.35 -7.99 -11.30
N SER A 244 2.86 -7.18 -10.40
CA SER A 244 2.41 -5.81 -10.22
C SER A 244 3.20 -4.84 -11.13
N PRO A 245 2.71 -3.61 -11.36
CA PRO A 245 3.38 -2.63 -12.21
C PRO A 245 4.80 -2.29 -11.75
N GLU A 246 5.08 -2.36 -10.45
CA GLU A 246 6.40 -2.04 -9.88
C GLU A 246 7.49 -3.04 -10.28
N ALA A 247 7.11 -4.26 -10.66
CA ALA A 247 8.07 -5.29 -11.07
C ALA A 247 8.54 -5.15 -12.53
N LEU A 248 7.87 -4.32 -13.34
CA LEU A 248 8.16 -4.17 -14.77
C LEU A 248 9.61 -3.72 -15.02
N ASP A 249 10.11 -2.82 -14.18
CA ASP A 249 11.48 -2.30 -14.24
C ASP A 249 12.53 -3.41 -14.10
N ILE A 250 12.31 -4.32 -13.15
CA ILE A 250 13.20 -5.46 -12.87
C ILE A 250 13.11 -6.49 -14.01
N VAL A 251 11.92 -6.71 -14.57
CA VAL A 251 11.74 -7.61 -15.72
C VAL A 251 12.52 -7.10 -16.93
N LEU A 252 12.37 -5.81 -17.26
CA LEU A 252 13.11 -5.19 -18.38
C LEU A 252 14.62 -5.14 -18.12
N THR A 253 15.05 -4.91 -16.87
CA THR A 253 16.47 -5.05 -16.47
C THR A 253 16.99 -6.46 -16.74
N THR A 254 16.20 -7.48 -16.43
CA THR A 254 16.57 -8.88 -16.63
C THR A 254 16.71 -9.19 -18.12
N PHE A 255 15.77 -8.73 -18.94
CA PHE A 255 15.87 -8.83 -20.41
C PHE A 255 17.11 -8.13 -20.95
N LYS A 256 17.42 -6.93 -20.45
CA LYS A 256 18.64 -6.21 -20.87
C LYS A 256 19.90 -7.00 -20.57
N LYS A 257 19.98 -7.61 -19.38
CA LYS A 257 21.09 -8.49 -18.99
C LYS A 257 21.17 -9.72 -19.88
N ILE A 258 20.05 -10.42 -20.10
CA ILE A 258 20.02 -11.62 -20.97
C ILE A 258 20.48 -11.27 -22.39
N LYS A 259 19.96 -10.18 -22.97
CA LYS A 259 20.38 -9.71 -24.30
C LYS A 259 21.88 -9.39 -24.35
N SER A 260 22.43 -8.81 -23.27
CA SER A 260 23.86 -8.53 -23.17
C SER A 260 24.69 -9.81 -23.09
N TYR A 261 24.21 -10.85 -22.39
CA TYR A 261 24.87 -12.15 -22.32
C TYR A 261 24.82 -12.91 -23.64
N GLU A 262 23.70 -12.86 -24.38
CA GLU A 262 23.63 -13.49 -25.70
C GLU A 262 24.61 -12.83 -26.69
N ILE A 263 24.74 -11.50 -26.61
CA ILE A 263 25.74 -10.77 -27.39
C ILE A 263 27.16 -11.14 -26.94
N ALA A 264 27.39 -11.29 -25.64
CA ALA A 264 28.70 -11.67 -25.09
C ALA A 264 29.10 -13.11 -25.44
N GLN A 265 28.14 -14.05 -25.48
CA GLN A 265 28.41 -15.44 -25.90
C GLN A 265 28.68 -15.57 -27.40
N LYS A 266 28.19 -14.64 -28.23
CA LYS A 266 28.51 -14.60 -29.67
C LYS A 266 29.89 -13.98 -29.98
N LEU A 267 30.60 -13.43 -28.98
CA LEU A 267 31.94 -12.88 -29.10
C LEU A 267 32.77 -13.35 -27.89
N ASP A 268 33.27 -14.58 -27.95
CA ASP A 268 34.26 -15.06 -26.98
C ASP A 268 35.48 -14.11 -26.98
N PRO A 269 36.14 -13.85 -25.83
CA PRO A 269 37.35 -13.05 -25.79
C PRO A 269 38.40 -13.50 -26.80
N GLN A 270 38.49 -14.81 -27.07
CA GLN A 270 39.40 -15.36 -28.07
C GLN A 270 39.00 -15.00 -29.50
N ASP A 271 37.71 -15.01 -29.84
CA ASP A 271 37.22 -14.59 -31.16
C ASP A 271 37.43 -13.09 -31.38
N ARG A 272 37.24 -12.27 -30.33
CA ARG A 272 37.57 -10.85 -30.37
C ARG A 272 39.06 -10.62 -30.61
N GLU A 273 39.92 -11.32 -29.88
CA GLU A 273 41.38 -11.24 -30.07
C GLU A 273 41.78 -11.71 -31.47
N ASN A 274 41.18 -12.78 -31.98
CA ASN A 274 41.40 -13.28 -33.34
C ASN A 274 41.02 -12.24 -34.39
N ILE A 275 39.85 -11.60 -34.27
CA ILE A 275 39.43 -10.54 -35.20
C ILE A 275 40.39 -9.35 -35.14
N VAL A 276 40.78 -8.92 -33.93
CA VAL A 276 41.74 -7.81 -33.75
C VAL A 276 43.09 -8.17 -34.37
N ASN A 277 43.59 -9.39 -34.18
CA ASN A 277 44.85 -9.86 -34.75
C ASN A 277 44.80 -9.94 -36.28
N ILE A 278 43.68 -10.40 -36.86
CA ILE A 278 43.47 -10.44 -38.31
C ILE A 278 43.45 -9.02 -38.88
N ILE A 279 42.71 -8.09 -38.27
CA ILE A 279 42.65 -6.69 -38.72
C ILE A 279 44.03 -6.03 -38.59
N ALA A 280 44.74 -6.23 -37.49
CA ALA A 280 46.09 -5.69 -37.29
C ALA A 280 47.08 -6.25 -38.34
N SER A 281 46.99 -7.54 -38.65
CA SER A 281 47.82 -8.17 -39.70
C SER A 281 47.50 -7.58 -41.06
N PHE A 282 46.21 -7.41 -41.40
CA PHE A 282 45.81 -6.76 -42.65
C PHE A 282 46.29 -5.31 -42.74
N ASP A 283 46.11 -4.52 -41.69
CA ASP A 283 46.58 -3.13 -41.63
C ASP A 283 48.10 -3.06 -41.84
N GLN A 284 48.87 -3.90 -41.15
CA GLN A 284 50.31 -3.98 -41.33
C GLN A 284 50.69 -4.36 -42.77
N HIS A 285 50.04 -5.37 -43.36
CA HIS A 285 50.34 -5.82 -44.72
C HIS A 285 50.01 -4.75 -45.77
N ILE A 286 48.86 -4.09 -45.65
CA ILE A 286 48.46 -3.00 -46.55
C ILE A 286 49.42 -1.80 -46.41
N ASN A 287 49.75 -1.40 -45.17
CA ASN A 287 50.69 -0.32 -44.91
C ASN A 287 52.08 -0.62 -45.47
N LEU A 288 52.57 -1.85 -45.31
CA LEU A 288 53.85 -2.27 -45.87
C LEU A 288 53.82 -2.25 -47.40
N ARG A 289 52.75 -2.75 -48.01
CA ARG A 289 52.60 -2.74 -49.48
C ARG A 289 52.60 -1.31 -50.02
N ASN A 290 51.79 -0.43 -49.44
CA ASN A 290 51.74 0.98 -49.79
C ASN A 290 53.13 1.64 -49.64
N THR A 291 53.85 1.34 -48.56
CA THR A 291 55.20 1.87 -48.32
C THR A 291 56.18 1.42 -49.40
N TYR A 292 56.20 0.12 -49.73
CA TYR A 292 57.06 -0.38 -50.80
C TYR A 292 56.73 0.22 -52.16
N ASP A 293 55.45 0.32 -52.50
CA ASP A 293 55.01 0.91 -53.76
C ASP A 293 55.42 2.40 -53.86
N ILE A 294 55.35 3.15 -52.74
CA ILE A 294 55.84 4.54 -52.67
C ILE A 294 57.37 4.60 -52.86
N ILE A 295 58.14 3.74 -52.18
CA ILE A 295 59.60 3.71 -52.29
C ILE A 295 60.02 3.35 -53.72
N ALA A 296 59.43 2.30 -54.30
CA ALA A 296 59.69 1.88 -55.67
C ALA A 296 59.35 2.98 -56.66
N SER A 297 58.21 3.64 -56.48
CA SER A 297 57.81 4.79 -57.30
C SER A 297 58.81 5.94 -57.20
N LYS A 298 59.31 6.24 -55.99
CA LYS A 298 60.34 7.27 -55.78
C LYS A 298 61.65 6.92 -56.50
N MET A 299 62.09 5.66 -56.42
CA MET A 299 63.26 5.20 -57.17
C MET A 299 63.07 5.36 -58.68
N GLY A 300 61.90 4.99 -59.20
CA GLY A 300 61.55 5.18 -60.61
C GLY A 300 61.58 6.66 -61.02
N VAL A 301 60.99 7.54 -60.22
CA VAL A 301 61.01 9.00 -60.45
C VAL A 301 62.44 9.55 -60.43
N ASP A 302 63.30 9.09 -59.53
CA ASP A 302 64.69 9.56 -59.47
C ASP A 302 65.52 9.11 -60.69
N VAL A 303 65.24 7.91 -61.24
CA VAL A 303 65.79 7.49 -62.54
C VAL A 303 65.29 8.42 -63.65
N LEU A 304 63.99 8.74 -63.69
CA LEU A 304 63.43 9.66 -64.68
C LEU A 304 64.03 11.08 -64.56
N LYS A 305 64.31 11.56 -63.35
CA LYS A 305 65.01 12.85 -63.15
C LYS A 305 66.43 12.84 -63.74
N LYS A 306 67.15 11.72 -63.65
CA LYS A 306 68.48 11.58 -64.28
C LYS A 306 68.40 11.65 -65.80
N ILE A 307 67.33 11.16 -66.42
CA ILE A 307 67.06 11.31 -67.87
C ILE A 307 66.89 12.79 -68.24
N GLY A 308 66.36 13.61 -67.34
CA GLY A 308 66.25 15.06 -67.50
C GLY A 308 67.59 15.80 -67.70
N VAL A 309 68.72 15.17 -67.40
CA VAL A 309 70.08 15.76 -67.54
C VAL A 309 70.74 15.38 -68.88
N LEU A 310 70.09 14.54 -69.70
CA LEU A 310 70.62 14.15 -71.02
C LEU A 310 70.59 15.31 -72.04
N LYS A 311 71.40 15.20 -73.09
CA LYS A 311 71.42 16.15 -74.23
C LYS A 311 70.07 16.13 -74.97
N ASN A 312 69.68 17.27 -75.56
CA ASN A 312 68.33 17.50 -76.09
C ASN A 312 67.97 16.58 -77.26
N ASP A 313 68.93 16.24 -78.12
CA ASP A 313 68.79 15.29 -79.23
C ASP A 313 68.35 13.88 -78.76
N LEU A 314 68.90 13.39 -77.65
CA LEU A 314 68.52 12.10 -77.07
C LEU A 314 67.15 12.15 -76.37
N LYS A 315 66.79 13.29 -75.77
CA LYS A 315 65.48 13.47 -75.11
C LYS A 315 64.32 13.39 -76.10
N ASP A 316 64.48 13.96 -77.28
CA ASP A 316 63.46 13.95 -78.32
C ASP A 316 63.25 12.53 -78.88
N GLU A 317 64.32 11.78 -79.12
CA GLU A 317 64.23 10.37 -79.56
C GLU A 317 63.56 9.48 -78.50
N ILE A 318 63.91 9.65 -77.21
CA ILE A 318 63.29 8.91 -76.10
C ILE A 318 61.81 9.23 -75.99
N SER A 319 61.42 10.50 -76.16
CA SER A 319 60.02 10.92 -76.09
C SER A 319 59.20 10.32 -77.23
N LEU A 320 59.76 10.28 -78.44
CA LEU A 320 59.13 9.63 -79.59
C LEU A 320 58.92 8.12 -79.35
N LYS A 321 59.94 7.42 -78.83
CA LYS A 321 59.84 6.00 -78.48
C LYS A 321 58.83 5.76 -77.36
N LYS A 322 58.82 6.58 -76.32
CA LYS A 322 57.87 6.46 -75.20
C LYS A 322 56.42 6.58 -75.68
N ASN A 323 56.13 7.54 -76.56
CA ASN A 323 54.78 7.70 -77.13
C ASN A 323 54.34 6.51 -77.99
N ASN A 324 55.31 5.75 -78.52
CA ASN A 324 55.05 4.54 -79.30
C ASN A 324 54.99 3.26 -78.44
N ILE A 325 55.36 3.31 -77.15
CA ILE A 325 55.21 2.18 -76.22
C ILE A 325 53.75 2.13 -75.77
N ARG A 326 53.08 1.03 -76.06
CA ARG A 326 51.72 0.78 -75.56
C ARG A 326 51.76 0.46 -74.08
N THR A 327 50.93 1.15 -73.30
CA THR A 327 50.70 0.78 -71.90
C THR A 327 50.02 -0.60 -71.87
N PRO A 328 50.55 -1.55 -71.08
CA PRO A 328 49.87 -2.83 -70.88
C PRO A 328 48.50 -2.59 -70.25
N ASN A 329 47.46 -3.14 -70.85
CA ASN A 329 46.11 -3.13 -70.30
C ASN A 329 45.84 -4.50 -69.68
N PHE A 330 45.54 -4.56 -68.38
CA PHE A 330 45.20 -5.81 -67.72
C PHE A 330 43.78 -6.21 -68.15
N ALA A 331 43.63 -7.41 -68.70
CA ALA A 331 42.33 -7.87 -69.16
C ALA A 331 41.36 -7.98 -67.96
N PRO A 332 40.12 -7.46 -68.03
CA PRO A 332 39.17 -7.56 -66.93
C PRO A 332 38.94 -9.00 -66.45
N THR A 333 39.02 -9.97 -67.36
CA THR A 333 38.91 -11.41 -67.06
C THR A 333 40.07 -11.94 -66.23
N GLU A 334 41.29 -11.45 -66.47
CA GLU A 334 42.50 -11.85 -65.74
C GLU A 334 42.45 -11.30 -64.31
N VAL A 335 42.12 -10.01 -64.17
CA VAL A 335 41.93 -9.37 -62.86
C VAL A 335 40.81 -10.08 -62.08
N GLN A 336 39.68 -10.35 -62.71
CA GLN A 336 38.58 -11.08 -62.07
C GLN A 336 39.02 -12.48 -61.63
N SER A 337 39.76 -13.22 -62.48
CA SER A 337 40.24 -14.56 -62.13
C SER A 337 41.14 -14.58 -60.90
N LEU A 338 42.04 -13.60 -60.78
CA LEU A 338 42.91 -13.45 -59.61
C LEU A 338 42.17 -12.97 -58.36
N MET A 339 41.00 -12.34 -58.52
CA MET A 339 40.16 -11.91 -57.39
C MET A 339 39.21 -13.01 -56.87
N LEU A 340 39.06 -14.13 -57.59
CA LEU A 340 38.09 -15.19 -57.22
C LEU A 340 38.45 -15.89 -55.91
N ASN A 341 39.72 -16.27 -55.73
CA ASN A 341 40.20 -16.97 -54.54
C ASN A 341 41.73 -16.87 -54.39
N THR A 342 42.21 -17.16 -53.19
CA THR A 342 43.65 -17.13 -52.84
C THR A 342 44.46 -18.19 -53.58
N GLU A 343 43.87 -19.35 -53.86
CA GLU A 343 44.52 -20.44 -54.61
C GLU A 343 44.91 -20.01 -56.04
N SER A 344 44.07 -19.21 -56.69
CA SER A 344 44.34 -18.67 -58.03
C SER A 344 45.48 -17.66 -58.00
N GLN A 345 45.60 -16.89 -56.91
CA GLN A 345 46.73 -15.96 -56.69
C GLN A 345 48.02 -16.72 -56.41
N GLU A 346 47.97 -17.75 -55.57
CA GLU A 346 49.12 -18.60 -55.23
C GLU A 346 49.66 -19.32 -56.47
N ASN A 347 48.79 -19.95 -57.27
CA ASN A 347 49.19 -20.60 -58.53
C ASN A 347 49.86 -19.61 -59.50
N ALA A 348 49.32 -18.40 -59.64
CA ALA A 348 49.93 -17.35 -60.47
C ALA A 348 51.30 -16.91 -59.92
N MET A 349 51.46 -16.85 -58.59
CA MET A 349 52.75 -16.55 -57.95
C MET A 349 53.75 -17.69 -58.13
N GLU A 350 53.33 -18.95 -58.07
CA GLU A 350 54.19 -20.12 -58.30
C GLU A 350 54.72 -20.18 -59.74
N GLU A 351 53.90 -19.82 -60.73
CA GLU A 351 54.35 -19.73 -62.13
C GLU A 351 55.46 -18.68 -62.32
N ILE A 352 55.43 -17.59 -61.54
CA ILE A 352 56.48 -16.55 -61.55
C ILE A 352 57.75 -17.04 -60.84
N ILE A 353 57.61 -17.76 -59.73
CA ILE A 353 58.74 -18.22 -58.90
C ILE A 353 59.43 -19.44 -59.52
N SER A 354 58.69 -20.31 -60.20
CA SER A 354 59.18 -21.54 -60.85
C SER A 354 58.68 -21.62 -62.29
N PRO A 355 59.22 -20.81 -63.21
CA PRO A 355 58.79 -20.80 -64.60
C PRO A 355 59.05 -22.17 -65.23
N LYS A 356 57.98 -22.85 -65.65
CA LYS A 356 58.10 -24.09 -66.43
C LYS A 356 58.60 -23.71 -67.83
N PRO A 357 59.69 -24.33 -68.33
CA PRO A 357 60.18 -24.01 -69.66
C PRO A 357 59.11 -24.32 -70.70
N GLU A 358 58.79 -23.34 -71.54
CA GLU A 358 57.85 -23.49 -72.64
C GLU A 358 58.49 -24.35 -73.73
N ILE A 359 58.44 -25.67 -73.58
CA ILE A 359 58.93 -26.59 -74.60
C ILE A 359 57.88 -26.65 -75.70
N ALA A 360 58.17 -26.05 -76.86
CA ALA A 360 57.33 -26.18 -78.04
C ALA A 360 56.98 -27.67 -78.30
N PRO A 361 55.71 -28.01 -78.63
CA PRO A 361 55.27 -29.39 -78.80
C PRO A 361 56.12 -30.20 -79.81
N GLU A 362 56.72 -29.50 -80.78
CA GLU A 362 57.63 -30.07 -81.78
C GLU A 362 58.94 -30.55 -81.15
N ASN A 363 59.49 -29.81 -80.19
CA ASN A 363 60.72 -30.17 -79.49
C ASN A 363 60.51 -31.38 -78.56
N VAL A 364 59.31 -31.52 -77.97
CA VAL A 364 58.94 -32.73 -77.20
C VAL A 364 58.90 -33.97 -78.10
N LYS A 365 58.44 -33.83 -79.36
CA LYS A 365 58.43 -34.93 -80.35
C LYS A 365 59.83 -35.31 -80.83
N ILE A 366 60.73 -34.33 -80.99
CA ILE A 366 62.13 -34.57 -81.38
C ILE A 366 62.88 -35.30 -80.25
N ILE A 367 62.72 -34.86 -79.00
CA ILE A 367 63.37 -35.48 -77.83
C ILE A 367 62.87 -36.93 -77.62
N LYS A 368 61.56 -37.17 -77.77
CA LYS A 368 60.99 -38.54 -77.70
C LYS A 368 61.45 -39.46 -78.85
N ARG A 369 61.85 -38.91 -80.00
CA ARG A 369 62.44 -39.69 -81.11
C ARG A 369 63.91 -40.02 -80.88
N ILE A 370 64.67 -39.10 -80.27
CA ILE A 370 66.10 -39.31 -79.97
C ILE A 370 66.27 -40.29 -78.80
N SER A 371 65.39 -40.27 -77.80
CA SER A 371 65.40 -41.17 -76.64
C SER A 371 64.96 -42.62 -76.92
N LYS A 372 64.52 -42.94 -78.16
CA LYS A 372 64.11 -44.29 -78.59
C LYS A 372 65.14 -44.99 -79.48
N LYS A 373 66.32 -44.42 -79.64
CA LYS A 373 67.55 -45.10 -80.10
C LYS A 373 68.51 -45.18 -78.93
#